data_AF-A0A832GF13-F1
#
_entry.id   AF-A0A832GF13-F1
#
_cell.length_a   1.000
_cell.length_b   1.000
_cell.length_c   1.000
_cell.angle_alpha   90.00
_cell.angle_beta   90.00
_cell.angle_gamma   90.00
#
_symmetry.space_group_name_H-M   'P 1'
#
loop_
_entity.id
_entity.type
_entity.pdbx_description
1 polymer ?
#
loop_
_entity_poly.entity_id
_entity_poly.type
_entity_poly.pdbx_seq_one_letter_code
_entity_poly.pdbx_strand_id
1 'polypeptide(L)'
;MAILPLQLARVSNLLRTGVSQQAIARTQEQLLRTQNELTTLRRINAPSDDPGGSAIAAQVRKLLEQRQAWARNLSFAADHLSEVDSTLADLADLIRQAQQIGSANVGSDVTAEQRTAAAAIIDNLFSQAVSLGNKSFQGTYLFGGDRS
;
A
#
# COMPACT_ATOMS: atom_id res chain seq x y z
N MET A 1 -60.19 -49.24 -46.34
CA MET A 1 -59.58 -49.14 -44.99
C MET A 1 -58.50 -48.07 -45.03
N ALA A 2 -58.80 -46.88 -44.52
CA ALA A 2 -57.82 -45.78 -44.43
C ALA A 2 -57.23 -45.79 -43.02
N ILE A 3 -55.94 -46.09 -42.93
CA ILE A 3 -55.19 -46.12 -41.67
C ILE A 3 -54.90 -44.67 -41.31
N LEU A 4 -55.66 -44.13 -40.36
CA LEU A 4 -55.39 -42.83 -39.77
C LEU A 4 -54.05 -42.91 -39.02
N PRO A 5 -53.10 -41.98 -39.25
CA PRO A 5 -51.85 -41.99 -38.52
C PRO A 5 -52.14 -41.73 -37.03
N LEU A 6 -51.67 -42.64 -36.18
CA LEU A 6 -51.72 -42.52 -34.72
C LEU A 6 -50.99 -41.22 -34.33
N GLN A 7 -51.76 -40.22 -33.90
CA GLN A 7 -51.23 -38.98 -33.35
C GLN A 7 -50.59 -39.26 -31.99
N LEU A 8 -49.29 -39.56 -31.99
CA LEU A 8 -48.49 -39.58 -30.77
C LEU A 8 -48.34 -38.12 -30.29
N ALA A 9 -49.24 -37.75 -29.38
CA ALA A 9 -49.35 -36.48 -28.63
C ALA A 9 -49.51 -35.19 -29.47
N ARG A 10 -50.76 -34.71 -29.64
CA ARG A 10 -51.03 -33.30 -29.99
C ARG A 10 -50.65 -32.40 -28.81
N VAL A 11 -49.44 -31.87 -28.82
CA VAL A 11 -49.10 -30.74 -27.94
C VAL A 11 -49.81 -29.49 -28.50
N SER A 12 -50.49 -28.71 -27.65
CA SER A 12 -51.22 -27.53 -28.14
C SER A 12 -50.26 -26.54 -28.82
N ASN A 13 -50.73 -25.85 -29.87
CA ASN A 13 -49.92 -24.86 -30.58
C ASN A 13 -49.43 -23.74 -29.64
N LEU A 14 -50.26 -23.39 -28.65
CA LEU A 14 -49.91 -22.47 -27.57
C LEU A 14 -48.71 -22.96 -26.76
N LEU A 15 -48.67 -24.25 -26.41
CA LEU A 15 -47.61 -24.83 -25.60
C LEU A 15 -46.29 -24.91 -26.39
N ARG A 16 -46.35 -25.22 -27.69
CA ARG A 16 -45.17 -25.14 -28.58
C ARG A 16 -44.59 -23.73 -28.67
N THR A 17 -45.43 -22.73 -28.87
CA THR A 17 -45.00 -21.32 -28.94
C THR A 17 -44.48 -20.81 -27.60
N GLY A 18 -45.12 -21.22 -26.49
CA GLY A 18 -44.67 -20.88 -25.14
C GLY A 18 -43.27 -21.44 -24.83
N VAL A 19 -43.02 -22.70 -25.17
CA VAL A 19 -41.70 -23.33 -24.98
C VAL A 19 -40.64 -22.65 -25.86
N SER A 20 -40.96 -22.29 -27.11
CA SER A 20 -39.99 -21.58 -27.98
C SER A 20 -39.69 -20.17 -27.47
N GLN A 21 -40.70 -19.43 -26.98
CA GLN A 21 -40.48 -18.10 -26.39
C GLN A 21 -39.62 -18.19 -25.12
N GLN A 22 -39.84 -19.19 -24.27
CA GLN A 22 -39.00 -19.43 -23.10
C GLN A 22 -37.55 -19.77 -23.49
N ALA A 23 -37.34 -20.57 -24.55
CA ALA A 23 -36.00 -20.89 -25.04
C ALA A 23 -35.26 -19.65 -25.56
N ILE A 24 -35.96 -18.76 -26.29
CA ILE A 24 -35.42 -17.49 -26.77
C ILE A 24 -35.06 -16.59 -25.59
N ALA A 25 -35.95 -16.43 -24.61
CA ALA A 25 -35.70 -15.61 -23.43
C ALA A 25 -34.47 -16.08 -22.63
N ARG A 26 -34.33 -17.40 -22.42
CA ARG A 26 -33.15 -17.99 -21.77
C ARG A 26 -31.85 -17.73 -22.54
N THR A 27 -31.90 -17.81 -23.87
CA THR A 27 -30.73 -17.57 -24.73
C THR A 27 -30.30 -16.10 -24.68
N GLN A 28 -31.26 -15.17 -24.71
CA GLN A 28 -30.97 -13.74 -24.57
C GLN A 28 -30.35 -13.41 -23.21
N GLU A 29 -30.84 -14.03 -22.13
CA GLU A 29 -30.27 -13.88 -20.79
C GLU A 29 -28.81 -14.36 -20.72
N GLN A 30 -28.51 -15.55 -21.28
CA GLN A 30 -27.15 -16.10 -21.31
C GLN A 30 -26.19 -15.23 -22.13
N LEU A 31 -26.66 -14.69 -23.25
CA LEU A 31 -25.89 -13.78 -24.10
C LEU A 31 -25.57 -12.47 -23.36
N LEU A 32 -26.53 -11.89 -22.65
CA LEU A 32 -26.32 -10.70 -21.83
C LEU A 32 -25.31 -10.96 -20.69
N ARG A 33 -25.40 -12.12 -20.01
CA ARG A 33 -24.43 -12.50 -18.97
C ARG A 33 -23.01 -12.59 -19.55
N THR A 34 -22.85 -13.26 -20.69
CA THR A 34 -21.55 -13.40 -21.36
C THR A 34 -20.99 -12.05 -21.81
N GLN A 35 -21.84 -11.17 -22.35
CA GLN A 35 -21.43 -9.80 -22.72
C GLN A 35 -20.97 -8.99 -21.50
N ASN A 36 -21.65 -9.13 -20.36
CA ASN A 36 -21.23 -8.50 -19.12
C ASN A 36 -19.88 -9.04 -18.64
N GLU A 37 -19.68 -10.36 -18.63
CA GLU A 37 -18.39 -10.97 -18.26
C GLU A 37 -17.25 -10.52 -19.19
N LEU A 38 -17.50 -10.38 -20.50
CA LEU A 38 -16.52 -9.85 -21.45
C LEU A 38 -16.20 -8.38 -21.20
N THR A 39 -17.20 -7.58 -20.84
CA THR A 39 -17.03 -6.14 -20.60
C THR A 39 -16.33 -5.88 -19.27
N THR A 40 -16.67 -6.62 -18.22
CA THR A 40 -16.08 -6.44 -16.88
C THR A 40 -14.80 -7.24 -16.69
N LEU A 41 -14.53 -8.21 -17.58
CA LEU A 41 -13.47 -9.22 -17.46
C LEU A 41 -13.56 -10.02 -16.16
N ARG A 42 -14.76 -10.10 -15.57
CA ARG A 42 -15.02 -10.79 -14.30
C ARG A 42 -16.08 -11.84 -14.51
N ARG A 43 -15.73 -13.07 -14.15
CA ARG A 43 -16.67 -14.20 -14.08
C ARG A 43 -17.76 -14.01 -13.02
N ILE A 44 -17.43 -13.35 -11.91
CA ILE A 44 -18.37 -13.09 -10.81
C ILE A 44 -18.55 -11.58 -10.70
N ASN A 45 -19.74 -11.10 -11.08
CA ASN A 45 -20.08 -9.68 -11.06
C ASN A 45 -20.95 -9.34 -9.85
N ALA A 46 -21.93 -10.18 -9.53
CA ALA A 46 -22.78 -10.04 -8.36
C ALA A 46 -22.66 -11.25 -7.41
N PRO A 47 -22.84 -11.07 -6.09
CA PRO A 47 -22.90 -12.19 -5.15
C PRO A 47 -23.99 -13.21 -5.44
N SER A 48 -25.06 -12.81 -6.14
CA SER A 48 -26.13 -13.70 -6.60
C SER A 48 -25.70 -14.70 -7.67
N ASP A 49 -24.63 -14.40 -8.42
CA ASP A 49 -24.17 -15.25 -9.53
C ASP A 49 -23.47 -16.51 -9.01
N ASP A 50 -22.68 -16.36 -7.95
CA ASP A 50 -22.00 -17.44 -7.23
C ASP A 50 -21.72 -16.99 -5.78
N PRO A 51 -22.60 -17.28 -4.81
CA PRO A 51 -22.41 -16.86 -3.42
C PRO A 51 -21.15 -17.45 -2.79
N GLY A 52 -20.81 -18.71 -3.12
CA GLY A 52 -19.63 -19.40 -2.59
C GLY A 52 -18.33 -18.81 -3.12
N GLY A 53 -18.24 -18.64 -4.45
CA GLY A 53 -17.11 -18.01 -5.11
C GLY A 53 -16.95 -16.53 -4.71
N SER A 54 -18.06 -15.82 -4.51
CA SER A 54 -18.05 -14.42 -4.05
C SER A 54 -17.49 -14.28 -2.64
N ALA A 55 -17.85 -15.18 -1.73
CA ALA A 55 -17.33 -15.18 -0.36
C ALA A 55 -15.81 -15.39 -0.33
N ILE A 56 -15.31 -16.37 -1.11
CA ILE A 56 -13.86 -16.63 -1.25
C ILE A 56 -13.16 -15.41 -1.86
N ALA A 57 -13.70 -14.86 -2.95
CA ALA A 57 -13.12 -13.69 -3.62
C ALA A 57 -13.11 -12.44 -2.71
N ALA A 58 -14.10 -12.27 -1.84
CA ALA A 58 -14.12 -11.20 -0.85
C ALA A 58 -13.06 -11.41 0.24
N GLN A 59 -12.88 -12.64 0.73
CA GLN A 59 -11.85 -12.96 1.72
C GLN A 59 -10.44 -12.75 1.16
N VAL A 60 -10.18 -13.18 -0.08
CA VAL A 60 -8.90 -12.95 -0.76
C VAL A 60 -8.64 -11.47 -0.98
N ARG A 61 -9.66 -10.70 -1.40
CA ARG A 61 -9.54 -9.23 -1.53
C ARG A 61 -9.19 -8.55 -0.20
N LYS A 62 -9.89 -8.93 0.88
CA LYS A 62 -9.58 -8.42 2.23
C LYS A 62 -8.14 -8.75 2.64
N LEU A 63 -7.69 -9.98 2.39
CA LEU A 63 -6.31 -10.37 2.69
C LEU A 63 -5.31 -9.55 1.86
N LEU A 64 -5.59 -9.33 0.58
CA LEU A 64 -4.74 -8.51 -0.30
C LEU A 64 -4.65 -7.07 0.21
N GLU A 65 -5.76 -6.44 0.54
CA GLU A 65 -5.81 -5.08 1.10
C GLU A 65 -5.00 -4.97 2.40
N GLN A 66 -5.13 -5.95 3.29
CA GLN A 66 -4.34 -6.02 4.52
C GLN A 66 -2.84 -6.14 4.23
N ARG A 67 -2.45 -7.03 3.30
CA ARG A 67 -1.05 -7.19 2.89
C ARG A 67 -0.48 -5.92 2.26
N GLN A 68 -1.26 -5.23 1.43
CA GLN A 68 -0.86 -3.94 0.85
C GLN A 68 -0.70 -2.86 1.93
N ALA A 69 -1.57 -2.82 2.92
CA ALA A 69 -1.42 -1.91 4.06
C ALA A 69 -0.13 -2.22 4.85
N TRP A 70 0.17 -3.49 5.10
CA TRP A 70 1.42 -3.88 5.75
C TRP A 70 2.66 -3.50 4.93
N ALA A 71 2.62 -3.71 3.61
CA ALA A 71 3.72 -3.31 2.74
C ALA A 71 3.97 -1.80 2.78
N ARG A 72 2.91 -0.97 2.78
CA ARG A 72 3.03 0.48 2.94
C ARG A 72 3.62 0.87 4.30
N ASN A 73 3.16 0.24 5.37
CA ASN A 73 3.68 0.50 6.72
C ASN A 73 5.15 0.11 6.84
N LEU A 74 5.55 -1.01 6.21
CA LEU A 74 6.95 -1.44 6.19
C LEU A 74 7.83 -0.49 5.40
N SER A 75 7.36 0.01 4.25
CA SER A 75 8.06 1.04 3.47
C SER A 75 8.27 2.29 4.32
N PHE A 76 7.21 2.77 4.97
CA PHE A 76 7.29 3.93 5.86
C PHE A 76 8.30 3.71 7.01
N ALA A 77 8.30 2.53 7.63
CA ALA A 77 9.24 2.20 8.69
C ALA A 77 10.69 2.14 8.18
N ALA A 78 10.91 1.61 6.97
CA ALA A 78 12.22 1.57 6.33
C ALA A 78 12.72 2.98 5.98
N ASP A 79 11.87 3.83 5.42
CA ASP A 79 12.19 5.22 5.11
C ASP A 79 12.52 6.00 6.40
N HIS A 80 11.73 5.80 7.45
CA HIS A 80 11.98 6.39 8.76
C HIS A 80 13.32 5.94 9.35
N LEU A 81 13.64 4.64 9.30
CA LEU A 81 14.91 4.13 9.77
C LEU A 81 16.09 4.67 8.96
N SER A 82 15.96 4.74 7.63
CA SER A 82 16.98 5.31 6.76
C SER A 82 17.25 6.79 7.09
N GLU A 83 16.21 7.55 7.44
CA GLU A 83 16.34 8.93 7.86
C GLU A 83 17.01 9.06 9.24
N VAL A 84 16.69 8.15 10.16
CA VAL A 84 17.39 8.06 11.46
C VAL A 84 18.88 7.78 11.25
N ASP A 85 19.22 6.79 10.41
CA ASP A 85 20.60 6.39 10.15
C ASP A 85 21.41 7.51 9.49
N SER A 86 20.85 8.18 8.49
CA SER A 86 21.52 9.32 7.83
C SER A 86 21.77 10.46 8.83
N THR A 87 20.77 10.75 9.67
CA THR A 87 20.86 11.82 10.65
C THR A 87 21.87 11.48 11.77
N LEU A 88 21.98 10.20 12.18
CA LEU A 88 23.01 9.75 13.10
C LEU A 88 24.41 9.80 12.49
N ALA A 89 24.56 9.50 11.21
CA ALA A 89 25.84 9.61 10.50
C ALA A 89 26.33 11.06 10.47
N ASP A 90 25.45 12.00 10.11
CA ASP A 90 25.73 13.43 10.12
C ASP A 90 26.13 13.92 11.53
N LEU A 91 25.43 13.44 12.57
CA LEU A 91 25.74 13.77 13.96
C LEU A 91 27.11 13.23 14.39
N ALA A 92 27.45 12.00 13.99
CA ALA A 92 28.76 11.41 14.24
C ALA A 92 29.89 12.21 13.57
N ASP A 93 29.66 12.74 12.37
CA ASP A 93 30.61 13.60 11.66
C ASP A 93 30.84 14.92 12.38
N LEU A 94 29.78 15.56 12.87
CA LEU A 94 29.88 16.79 13.67
C LEU A 94 30.67 16.56 14.97
N ILE A 95 30.42 15.45 15.67
CA ILE A 95 31.17 15.11 16.89
C ILE A 95 32.64 14.87 16.58
N ARG A 96 32.96 14.14 15.50
CA ARG A 96 34.34 13.90 15.08
C ARG A 96 35.07 15.20 14.76
N GLN A 97 34.41 16.13 14.06
CA GLN A 97 34.97 17.45 13.77
C GLN A 97 35.22 18.27 15.05
N ALA A 98 34.26 18.27 15.98
CA ALA A 98 34.43 18.94 17.27
C ALA A 98 35.62 18.36 18.07
N GLN A 99 35.78 17.03 18.09
CA GLN A 99 36.91 16.37 18.73
C GLN A 99 38.25 16.71 18.06
N GLN A 100 38.31 16.78 16.73
CA GLN A 100 39.50 17.18 15.99
C GLN A 100 39.90 18.63 16.31
N ILE A 101 38.95 19.56 16.29
CA ILE A 101 39.20 20.97 16.62
C ILE A 101 39.63 21.11 18.09
N GLY A 102 38.93 20.42 19.00
CA GLY A 102 39.25 20.43 20.43
C GLY A 102 40.66 19.93 20.70
N SER A 103 41.03 18.77 20.14
CA SER A 103 42.36 18.17 20.32
C SER A 103 43.48 18.98 19.67
N ALA A 104 43.24 19.58 18.49
CA ALA A 104 44.22 20.42 17.80
C ALA A 104 44.56 21.72 18.57
N ASN A 105 43.68 22.17 19.46
CA ASN A 105 43.88 23.37 20.26
C ASN A 105 44.39 23.07 21.69
N VAL A 106 44.85 21.84 21.94
CA VAL A 106 45.53 21.44 23.18
C VAL A 106 47.04 21.65 23.03
N GLY A 107 47.62 22.52 23.86
CA GLY A 107 49.07 22.76 23.88
C GLY A 107 49.42 24.14 24.43
N SER A 108 50.70 24.33 24.77
CA SER A 108 51.26 25.63 25.20
C SER A 108 51.50 26.60 24.04
N ASP A 109 51.55 26.11 22.79
CA ASP A 109 51.85 26.90 21.59
C ASP A 109 50.61 27.59 20.99
N VAL A 110 49.42 27.31 21.52
CA VAL A 110 48.14 27.87 21.06
C VAL A 110 47.78 29.12 21.87
N THR A 111 47.53 30.25 21.21
CA THR A 111 47.21 31.52 21.89
C THR A 111 45.80 31.53 22.47
N ALA A 112 45.51 32.47 23.38
CA ALA A 112 44.17 32.61 23.97
C ALA A 112 43.11 32.97 22.91
N GLU A 113 43.47 33.79 21.92
CA GLU A 113 42.61 34.18 20.82
C GLU A 113 42.26 32.98 19.93
N GLN A 114 43.24 32.11 19.63
CA GLN A 114 43.02 30.88 18.85
C GLN A 114 42.08 29.91 19.57
N ARG A 115 42.23 29.73 20.89
CA ARG A 115 41.32 28.92 21.70
C ARG A 115 39.89 29.49 21.71
N THR A 116 39.76 30.81 21.77
CA THR A 116 38.46 31.49 21.76
C THR A 116 37.75 31.32 20.42
N ALA A 117 38.49 31.45 19.32
CA ALA A 117 37.96 31.18 17.97
C ALA A 117 37.55 29.71 17.80
N ALA A 118 38.36 28.77 18.29
CA ALA A 118 38.04 27.34 18.26
C ALA A 118 36.78 27.00 19.09
N ALA A 119 36.62 27.61 20.26
CA ALA A 119 35.42 27.47 21.10
C ALA A 119 34.16 27.93 20.36
N ALA A 120 34.21 29.08 19.67
CA ALA A 120 33.09 29.57 18.88
C ALA A 120 32.70 28.61 17.73
N ILE A 121 33.68 27.94 17.11
CA ILE A 121 33.40 26.92 16.08
C ILE A 121 32.73 25.70 16.70
N ILE A 122 33.22 25.23 17.85
CA ILE A 122 32.62 24.09 18.58
C ILE A 122 31.18 24.41 19.02
N ASP A 123 30.90 25.63 19.49
CA ASP A 123 29.54 26.06 19.83
C ASP A 123 28.58 26.05 18.62
N ASN A 124 29.09 26.42 17.44
CA ASN A 124 28.33 26.32 16.20
C ASN A 124 28.06 24.85 15.81
N LEU A 125 29.05 23.96 15.97
CA LEU A 125 28.87 22.53 15.73
C LEU A 125 27.86 21.91 16.71
N PHE A 126 27.91 22.31 17.98
CA PHE A 126 26.92 21.91 18.99
C PHE A 126 25.51 22.38 18.63
N SER A 127 25.35 23.64 18.21
CA SER A 127 24.06 24.17 17.78
C SER A 127 23.50 23.41 16.57
N GLN A 128 24.37 23.03 15.62
CA GLN A 128 23.99 22.17 14.50
C GLN A 128 23.55 20.78 14.95
N ALA A 129 24.29 20.15 15.87
CA ALA A 129 23.93 18.85 16.42
C ALA A 129 22.58 18.88 17.16
N VAL A 130 22.29 19.95 17.91
CA VAL A 130 20.98 20.15 18.57
C VAL A 130 19.86 20.34 17.53
N SER A 131 20.10 21.11 16.48
CA SER A 131 19.14 21.26 15.38
C SER A 131 18.84 19.91 14.72
N LEU A 132 19.86 19.08 14.56
CA LEU A 132 19.77 17.77 13.95
C LEU A 132 19.04 16.75 14.86
N GLY A 133 19.26 16.83 16.18
CA GLY A 133 18.48 16.07 17.17
C GLY A 133 16.99 16.44 17.18
N ASN A 134 16.65 17.68 16.84
CA ASN A 134 15.26 18.15 16.71
C ASN A 134 14.69 17.97 15.29
N LYS A 135 15.34 17.21 14.41
CA LYS A 135 14.87 16.97 13.06
C LYS A 135 13.55 16.19 13.08
N SER A 136 12.62 16.60 12.22
CA SER A 136 11.35 15.91 12.02
C SER A 136 11.28 15.28 10.63
N PHE A 137 10.63 14.13 10.55
CA PHE A 137 10.36 13.41 9.32
C PHE A 137 8.88 13.06 9.28
N GLN A 138 8.21 13.42 8.18
CA GLN A 138 6.77 13.18 7.99
C GLN A 138 5.89 13.63 9.18
N GLY A 139 6.25 14.75 9.81
CA GLY A 139 5.48 15.36 10.91
C GLY A 139 5.73 14.74 12.29
N THR A 140 6.68 13.80 12.42
CA THR A 140 7.10 13.24 13.70
C THR A 140 8.59 13.53 13.95
N TYR A 141 8.96 13.85 15.19
CA TYR A 141 10.36 14.03 15.55
C TYR A 141 11.09 12.70 15.55
N LEU A 142 12.29 12.66 14.95
CA LEU A 142 13.08 11.42 14.83
C LEU A 142 13.66 10.98 16.19
N PHE A 143 14.13 11.94 16.99
CA PHE A 143 14.81 11.70 18.28
C PHE A 143 14.12 12.35 19.47
N GLY A 144 12.93 12.93 19.28
CA GLY A 144 12.20 13.70 20.30
C GLY A 144 11.64 12.88 21.46
N GLY A 145 11.88 11.57 21.50
CA GLY A 145 11.30 10.64 22.46
C GLY A 145 9.85 10.27 22.12
N ASP A 146 9.46 9.07 22.55
CA ASP A 146 8.09 8.61 22.44
C ASP A 146 7.18 9.45 23.33
N ARG A 147 6.03 9.87 22.80
CA ARG A 147 4.99 10.50 23.60
C ARG A 147 4.10 9.38 24.14
N SER A 148 4.64 8.63 25.10
CA SER A 148 3.91 7.65 25.92
C SER A 148 3.61 8.24 27.29
#